data_AF-A0A486VRP4-F1
#
_entry.id   AF-A0A486VRP4-F1
#
_cell.length_a   1.000
_cell.length_b   1.000
_cell.length_c   1.000
_cell.angle_alpha   90.00
_cell.angle_beta   90.00
_cell.angle_gamma   90.00
#
_symmetry.space_group_name_H-M   'P 1'
#
loop_
_entity.id
_entity.type
_entity.pdbx_description
1 polymer ?
#
loop_
_entity_poly.entity_id
_entity_poly.type
_entity_poly.pdbx_seq_one_letter_code
_entity_poly.pdbx_strand_id
1 'polypeptide(L)' 'MSHSPEYIKGALAALNEVQAIGLSMAMIAGVVVGKEAGDTVNTIIKDATGSLIQKYKEAEVKND' A
#
# COMPACT_ATOMS: atom_id res chain seq x y z
N MET A 1 -20.02 2.00 5.31
CA MET A 1 -20.53 2.66 4.08
C MET A 1 -20.25 1.71 2.94
N SER A 2 -21.27 1.34 2.15
CA SER A 2 -21.02 0.58 0.92
C SER A 2 -20.51 1.54 -0.14
N HIS A 3 -19.36 1.25 -0.74
CA HIS A 3 -18.80 2.02 -1.84
C HIS A 3 -19.14 1.33 -3.17
N SER A 4 -19.21 2.08 -4.27
CA SER A 4 -19.43 1.46 -5.58
C SER A 4 -18.25 0.58 -5.97
N PRO A 5 -18.44 -0.43 -6.85
CA PRO A 5 -17.35 -1.27 -7.36
C PRO A 5 -16.22 -0.46 -7.98
N GLU A 6 -16.53 0.62 -8.72
CA GLU A 6 -15.54 1.50 -9.36
C GLU A 6 -14.69 2.24 -8.33
N TYR A 7 -15.33 2.70 -7.24
CA TYR A 7 -14.60 3.33 -6.13
C TYR A 7 -13.64 2.35 -5.47
N ILE A 8 -14.08 1.10 -5.23
CA ILE A 8 -13.24 0.07 -4.61
C ILE A 8 -12.03 -0.24 -5.50
N LYS A 9 -12.23 -0.40 -6.80
CA LYS A 9 -11.15 -0.62 -7.79
C LYS A 9 -10.18 0.57 -7.83
N GLY A 10 -10.69 1.79 -7.85
CA GLY A 10 -9.87 3.00 -7.81
C GLY A 10 -9.05 3.12 -6.53
N ALA A 11 -9.64 2.80 -5.38
CA ALA A 11 -8.94 2.79 -4.10
C ALA A 11 -7.83 1.72 -4.05
N LEU A 12 -8.09 0.52 -4.57
CA LEU A 12 -7.08 -0.54 -4.68
C LEU A 12 -5.91 -0.13 -5.58
N ALA A 13 -6.20 0.46 -6.75
CA ALA A 13 -5.17 0.95 -7.66
C ALA A 13 -4.27 2.00 -6.97
N ALA A 14 -4.89 3.02 -6.35
CA ALA A 14 -4.15 4.07 -5.66
C ALA A 14 -3.31 3.52 -4.49
N LEU A 15 -3.84 2.59 -3.69
CA LEU A 15 -3.09 1.98 -2.59
C LEU A 15 -1.90 1.16 -3.09
N ASN A 16 -2.04 0.44 -4.20
CA ASN A 16 -0.94 -0.29 -4.81
C ASN A 16 0.14 0.66 -5.35
N GLU A 17 -0.24 1.79 -5.96
CA GLU A 17 0.72 2.82 -6.39
C GLU A 17 1.48 3.42 -5.20
N VAL A 18 0.78 3.76 -4.11
CA VAL A 18 1.41 4.25 -2.87
C VAL A 18 2.39 3.22 -2.32
N GLN A 19 2.03 1.94 -2.31
CA GLN A 19 2.92 0.86 -1.87
C GLN A 19 4.16 0.76 -2.75
N ALA A 20 4.00 0.84 -4.08
CA ALA A 20 5.13 0.79 -5.03
C ALA A 20 6.09 1.98 -4.84
N ILE A 21 5.54 3.20 -4.74
CA ILE A 21 6.33 4.41 -4.47
C ILE A 21 7.05 4.27 -3.12
N GLY A 22 6.36 3.81 -2.09
CA GLY A 22 6.94 3.59 -0.76
C GLY A 22 8.09 2.59 -0.74
N LEU A 23 7.97 1.49 -1.48
CA LEU A 23 9.05 0.50 -1.64
C LEU A 23 10.25 1.10 -2.39
N SER A 24 10.02 1.96 -3.38
CA SER A 24 11.12 2.69 -4.04
C SER A 24 11.84 3.63 -3.08
N MET A 25 11.12 4.30 -2.18
CA MET A 25 11.72 5.15 -1.14
C MET A 25 12.49 4.33 -0.11
N ALA A 26 11.99 3.16 0.26
CA ALA A 26 12.71 2.23 1.15
C ALA A 26 14.04 1.78 0.53
N MET A 27 14.04 1.47 -0.77
CA MET A 27 15.27 1.15 -1.50
C MET A 27 16.26 2.32 -1.47
N ILE A 28 15.82 3.54 -1.79
CA ILE A 28 16.68 4.74 -1.77
C ILE A 28 17.24 4.97 -0.36
N ALA A 29 16.42 4.89 0.68
CA ALA A 29 16.86 5.02 2.08
C ALA A 29 17.89 3.95 2.45
N GLY A 30 17.68 2.72 2.01
CA GLY A 30 18.61 1.60 2.19
C GLY A 30 19.99 1.86 1.57
N VAL A 31 20.02 2.47 0.38
CA VAL A 31 21.26 2.81 -0.34
C VAL A 31 21.95 4.04 0.26
N VAL A 32 21.20 5.08 0.60
CA VAL A 32 21.76 6.39 1.01
C VAL A 32 22.13 6.43 2.49
N VAL A 33 21.27 5.89 3.36
CA VAL A 33 21.42 6.01 4.83
C VAL A 33 21.89 4.70 5.43
N GLY A 34 21.41 3.58 4.89
CA GLY A 34 21.80 2.24 5.31
C GLY A 34 20.59 1.30 5.46
N LYS A 35 20.88 0.01 5.57
CA LYS A 35 19.88 -1.07 5.56
C LYS A 35 18.76 -0.85 6.58
N GLU A 36 19.08 -0.45 7.80
CA GLU A 36 18.10 -0.24 8.88
C GLU A 36 17.07 0.85 8.53
N ALA A 37 17.51 1.93 7.88
CA ALA A 37 16.60 2.98 7.40
C ALA A 37 15.68 2.46 6.28
N GLY A 38 16.22 1.69 5.34
CA GLY A 38 15.42 1.04 4.30
C GLY A 38 14.38 0.07 4.85
N ASP A 39 14.78 -0.77 5.81
CA ASP A 39 13.88 -1.72 6.49
C ASP A 39 12.77 -0.99 7.28
N THR A 40 13.10 0.13 7.92
CA THR A 40 12.16 0.97 8.66
C THR A 40 11.09 1.55 7.71
N VAL A 41 11.51 2.16 6.61
CA VAL A 41 10.57 2.74 5.62
C VAL A 41 9.72 1.64 4.99
N ASN A 42 10.30 0.49 4.63
CA ASN A 42 9.57 -0.66 4.10
C ASN A 42 8.46 -1.14 5.06
N THR A 43 8.77 -1.23 6.35
CA THR A 43 7.80 -1.62 7.39
C THR A 43 6.66 -0.61 7.48
N ILE A 44 6.99 0.68 7.58
CA ILE A 44 5.99 1.77 7.65
C ILE A 44 5.03 1.72 6.45
N ILE A 45 5.55 1.56 5.22
CA ILE A 45 4.73 1.53 4.01
C ILE A 45 3.82 0.30 3.99
N LYS A 46 4.34 -0.86 4.37
CA LYS A 46 3.55 -2.10 4.44
C LYS A 46 2.44 -1.99 5.47
N ASP A 47 2.71 -1.41 6.64
CA ASP A 47 1.70 -1.23 7.68
C ASP A 47 0.63 -0.21 7.27
N ALA A 48 1.05 0.91 6.68
CA ALA A 48 0.14 1.97 6.22
C ALA A 48 -0.81 1.52 5.10
N THR A 49 -0.32 0.67 4.19
CA THR A 49 -1.09 0.25 3.00
C THR A 49 -1.76 -1.11 3.17
N GLY A 50 -1.14 -2.04 3.90
CA GLY A 50 -1.56 -3.45 3.95
C GLY A 50 -2.96 -3.66 4.49
N SER A 51 -3.30 -3.03 5.62
CA SER A 51 -4.63 -3.12 6.22
C SER A 51 -5.73 -2.54 5.32
N LEU A 52 -5.42 -1.46 4.61
CA LEU A 52 -6.34 -0.81 3.68
C LEU A 52 -6.54 -1.64 2.41
N ILE A 53 -5.46 -2.17 1.83
CA ILE A 53 -5.53 -3.06 0.66
C ILE A 53 -6.38 -4.29 1.00
N GLN A 54 -6.15 -4.92 2.16
CA GLN A 54 -6.93 -6.08 2.58
C GLN A 54 -8.42 -5.73 2.73
N LYS A 55 -8.73 -4.62 3.40
CA LYS A 55 -10.11 -4.13 3.56
C LYS A 55 -10.80 -3.92 2.22
N TYR A 56 -10.13 -3.31 1.23
CA TYR A 56 -10.74 -3.05 -0.07
C TYR A 56 -10.82 -4.30 -0.95
N LYS A 57 -9.89 -5.27 -0.84
CA LYS A 57 -10.01 -6.59 -1.48
C LYS A 57 -11.22 -7.37 -0.97
N GLU A 58 -11.44 -7.35 0.35
CA GLU A 58 -12.64 -7.97 0.94
C GLU A 58 -13.93 -7.26 0.51
N ALA A 59 -13.87 -5.95 0.30
CA ALA A 59 -15.01 -5.19 -0.22
C ALA A 59 -15.26 -5.51 -1.71
N GLU A 60 -14.21 -5.68 -2.52
CA GLU A 60 -14.31 -6.06 -3.94
C GLU A 60 -15.02 -7.42 -4.09
N VAL A 61 -14.59 -8.44 -3.35
CA VAL A 61 -15.20 -9.78 -3.36
C VAL A 61 -16.68 -9.76 -2.94
N LYS A 62 -17.09 -8.82 -2.08
CA LYS A 62 -18.49 -8.67 -1.65
C LYS A 62 -19.36 -7.92 -2.65
N ASN A 63 -18.75 -7.25 -3.63
CA ASN A 63 -19.45 -6.45 -4.66
C ASN A 63 -19.40 -7.10 -6.06
N ASP A 64 -18.72 -8.24 -6.21
CA ASP A 64 -18.83 -9.15 -7.37
C ASP A 64 -20.06 -10.06 -7.25
#